data_AF-A0A1H4G628-F1
#
_entry.id   AF-A0A1H4G628-F1
#
_cell.length_a   1.000
_cell.length_b   1.000
_cell.length_c   1.000
_cell.angle_alpha   90.00
_cell.angle_beta   90.00
_cell.angle_gamma   90.00
#
_symmetry.space_group_name_H-M   'P 1'
#
loop_
_entity.id
_entity.type
_entity.pdbx_description
1 polymer ?
#
loop_
_entity_poly.entity_id
_entity_poly.type
_entity_poly.pdbx_seq_one_letter_code
_entity_poly.pdbx_strand_id
1 'polypeptide(L)'
;MDTKEASVQHFLELANRSGRGKFKIYIGMSAGVGKTYRMLQEAHAMLRNGINVQIGYIETHGRTETHALLDGLPQIPRRQVFYKGKMLEEMDLSAILLLAPDWVVVDELAHTNIPGSKNEKRWQDVVDLLNAGINVISAVNIQHIESINLEVKSITGVEVTERIPDLLLKMADEVVNIDLTADELITRLKEGKIYDRSKVENALSNFFQADKILQLRELALKEVATQVERKVETEIPRSLQMRHETFLACISSNDEAAKKVIRKTARLATYYHADWYVLYVQTPRESANKIALASQRHLINNLKLATELGAEVLHVQHSSISTAIIDTALAKQVTTICMGKPHISLFRIILRTNLFNQLLKTLSSNDIDIIILS
;
A
#
# COMPACT_ATOMS: atom_id res chain seq x y z
N MET A 1 11.36 -1.63 -28.87
CA MET A 1 10.85 -2.19 -27.60
C MET A 1 11.79 -1.71 -26.54
N ASP A 2 11.27 -0.86 -25.66
CA ASP A 2 12.03 0.11 -24.89
C ASP A 2 12.94 -0.55 -23.85
N THR A 3 14.17 -0.06 -23.75
CA THR A 3 15.17 -0.44 -22.74
C THR A 3 14.66 -0.33 -21.30
N LYS A 4 13.64 0.49 -21.05
CA LYS A 4 12.94 0.58 -19.76
C LYS A 4 12.10 -0.66 -19.44
N GLU A 5 11.35 -1.20 -20.41
CA GLU A 5 10.49 -2.37 -20.20
C GLU A 5 11.33 -3.63 -19.94
N ALA A 6 12.43 -3.79 -20.68
CA ALA A 6 13.38 -4.89 -20.48
C ALA A 6 14.08 -4.82 -19.11
N SER A 7 14.42 -3.62 -18.64
CA SER A 7 15.01 -3.40 -17.30
C SER A 7 14.02 -3.75 -16.19
N VAL A 8 12.75 -3.34 -16.32
CA VAL A 8 11.69 -3.64 -15.35
C VAL A 8 11.39 -5.15 -15.32
N GLN A 9 11.33 -5.83 -16.46
CA GLN A 9 11.12 -7.28 -16.52
C GLN A 9 12.28 -8.06 -15.89
N HIS A 10 13.52 -7.68 -16.18
CA HIS A 10 14.70 -8.28 -15.55
C HIS A 10 14.69 -8.06 -14.02
N PHE A 11 14.25 -6.89 -13.57
CA PHE A 11 14.14 -6.56 -12.15
C PHE A 11 13.02 -7.35 -11.44
N LEU A 12 11.90 -7.60 -12.11
CA LEU A 12 10.80 -8.43 -11.59
C LEU A 12 11.19 -9.91 -11.52
N GLU A 13 11.98 -10.41 -12.47
CA GLU A 13 12.56 -11.76 -12.39
C GLU A 13 13.53 -11.91 -11.22
N LEU A 14 14.34 -10.89 -10.93
CA LEU A 14 15.23 -10.87 -9.77
C LEU A 14 14.46 -10.88 -8.43
N ALA A 15 13.35 -10.14 -8.34
CA ALA A 15 12.52 -10.08 -7.14
C ALA A 15 11.90 -11.45 -6.75
N ASN A 16 11.62 -12.31 -7.72
CA ASN A 16 10.94 -13.59 -7.55
C ASN A 16 11.86 -14.82 -7.45
N ARG A 17 13.19 -14.65 -7.38
CA ARG A 17 14.13 -15.78 -7.29
C ARG A 17 14.16 -16.42 -5.90
N SER A 18 13.89 -17.73 -5.84
CA SER A 18 14.20 -18.56 -4.67
C SER A 18 15.70 -18.52 -4.38
N GLY A 19 16.09 -18.13 -3.16
CA GLY A 19 17.49 -18.01 -2.75
C GLY A 19 18.06 -16.60 -2.69
N ARG A 20 17.28 -15.55 -2.97
CA ARG A 20 17.70 -14.17 -2.67
C ARG A 20 17.73 -13.93 -1.15
N GLY A 21 18.61 -13.04 -0.72
CA GLY A 21 18.65 -12.54 0.66
C GLY A 21 17.34 -11.84 1.04
N LYS A 22 17.06 -11.84 2.33
CA LYS A 22 15.94 -11.11 2.94
C LYS A 22 16.27 -9.64 3.03
N PHE A 23 15.29 -8.81 2.73
CA PHE A 23 15.43 -7.37 2.74
C PHE A 23 14.49 -6.72 3.75
N LYS A 24 15.07 -6.00 4.71
CA LYS A 24 14.33 -5.23 5.71
C LYS A 24 14.58 -3.74 5.52
N ILE A 25 13.51 -2.95 5.43
CA ILE A 25 13.58 -1.50 5.25
C ILE A 25 12.91 -0.78 6.42
N TYR A 26 13.65 0.12 7.04
CA TYR A 26 13.13 1.13 7.95
C TYR A 26 12.74 2.40 7.19
N ILE A 27 11.45 2.69 7.14
CA ILE A 27 10.91 3.92 6.54
C ILE A 27 10.70 4.95 7.64
N GLY A 28 10.98 6.22 7.37
CA GLY A 28 10.62 7.31 8.25
C GLY A 28 10.17 8.55 7.48
N MET A 29 9.34 9.37 8.12
CA MET A 29 8.83 10.60 7.49
C MET A 29 9.92 11.64 7.22
N SER A 30 11.01 11.63 8.01
CA SER A 30 12.12 12.58 7.90
C SER A 30 13.41 12.11 8.56
N ALA A 31 14.48 12.87 8.40
CA ALA A 31 15.69 12.78 9.19
C ALA A 31 15.40 13.02 10.69
N GLY A 32 16.13 12.33 11.56
CA GLY A 32 16.04 12.55 13.01
C GLY A 32 14.98 11.74 13.76
N VAL A 33 14.08 11.02 13.06
CA VAL A 33 13.12 10.08 13.68
C VAL A 33 13.76 8.83 14.30
N GLY A 34 15.06 8.62 14.11
CA GLY A 34 15.81 7.54 14.77
C GLY A 34 15.93 6.23 13.98
N LYS A 35 15.76 6.24 12.66
CA LYS A 35 15.94 5.05 11.78
C LYS A 35 17.27 4.33 12.02
N THR A 36 18.38 5.04 11.90
CA THR A 36 19.74 4.52 12.11
C THR A 36 19.91 3.94 13.52
N TYR A 37 19.39 4.64 14.54
CA TYR A 37 19.48 4.19 15.92
C TYR A 37 18.74 2.86 16.13
N ARG A 38 17.51 2.73 15.59
CA ARG A 38 16.73 1.47 15.66
C ARG A 38 17.40 0.34 14.89
N MET A 39 17.93 0.63 13.71
CA MET A 39 18.66 -0.34 12.89
C MET A 39 19.91 -0.89 13.62
N LEU A 40 20.66 -0.03 14.31
CA LEU A 40 21.80 -0.46 15.15
C LEU A 40 21.36 -1.26 16.39
N GLN A 41 20.27 -0.86 17.04
CA GLN A 41 19.71 -1.64 18.17
C GLN A 41 19.31 -3.06 17.76
N GLU A 42 18.73 -3.21 16.57
CA GLU A 42 18.40 -4.52 16.00
C GLU A 42 19.67 -5.32 15.68
N ALA A 43 20.66 -4.71 15.03
CA ALA A 43 21.95 -5.37 14.78
C ALA A 43 22.59 -5.91 16.07
N HIS A 44 22.53 -5.13 17.16
CA HIS A 44 22.97 -5.58 18.49
C HIS A 44 22.17 -6.78 19.00
N ALA A 45 20.86 -6.80 18.82
CA ALA A 45 20.02 -7.93 19.21
C ALA A 45 20.34 -9.19 18.40
N MET A 46 20.57 -9.05 17.09
CA MET A 46 20.98 -10.13 16.20
C MET A 46 22.33 -10.72 16.60
N LEU A 47 23.31 -9.87 16.88
CA LEU A 47 24.63 -10.28 17.32
C LEU A 47 24.58 -11.04 18.66
N ARG A 48 23.77 -10.57 19.62
CA ARG A 48 23.54 -11.28 20.90
C ARG A 48 22.91 -12.66 20.72
N ASN A 49 22.12 -12.84 19.66
CA ASN A 49 21.50 -14.11 19.31
C ASN A 49 22.40 -14.99 18.41
N GLY A 50 23.66 -14.60 18.21
CA GLY A 50 24.64 -15.38 17.44
C GLY A 50 24.49 -15.28 15.92
N ILE A 51 23.73 -14.30 15.41
CA ILE A 51 23.60 -14.05 13.97
C ILE A 51 24.81 -13.25 13.49
N ASN A 52 25.43 -13.65 12.37
CA ASN A 52 26.55 -12.92 11.77
C ASN A 52 26.04 -11.66 11.05
N VAL A 53 25.92 -10.57 11.80
CA VAL A 53 25.56 -9.25 11.29
C VAL A 53 26.78 -8.32 11.26
N GLN A 54 26.97 -7.61 10.16
CA GLN A 54 28.06 -6.64 9.99
C GLN A 54 27.54 -5.29 9.50
N ILE A 55 28.25 -4.22 9.87
CA ILE A 55 27.99 -2.89 9.35
C ILE A 55 28.71 -2.74 8.02
N GLY A 56 27.95 -2.59 6.93
CA GLY A 56 28.49 -2.23 5.62
C GLY A 56 28.65 -0.72 5.47
N TYR A 57 27.62 0.04 5.87
CA TYR A 57 27.68 1.50 5.88
C TYR A 57 26.65 2.10 6.85
N ILE A 58 27.06 3.06 7.67
CA ILE A 58 26.20 3.82 8.59
C ILE A 58 26.64 5.28 8.62
N GLU A 59 25.72 6.21 8.41
CA GLU A 59 26.00 7.62 8.65
C GLU A 59 25.45 8.06 10.01
N THR A 60 26.35 8.44 10.93
CA THR A 60 25.95 8.87 12.28
C THR A 60 25.58 10.35 12.31
N HIS A 61 26.02 11.13 11.33
CA HIS A 61 25.93 12.59 11.28
C HIS A 61 26.43 13.27 12.56
N GLY A 62 27.47 12.70 13.19
CA GLY A 62 28.07 13.25 14.42
C GLY A 62 27.26 13.07 15.69
N ARG A 63 26.20 12.23 15.67
CA ARG A 63 25.36 11.97 16.85
C ARG A 63 26.07 11.03 17.82
N THR A 64 26.45 11.53 19.00
CA THR A 64 27.21 10.77 20.00
C THR A 64 26.52 9.48 20.43
N GLU A 65 25.20 9.53 20.69
CA GLU A 65 24.40 8.36 21.07
C GLU A 65 24.39 7.28 19.99
N THR A 66 24.26 7.67 18.71
CA THR A 66 24.28 6.73 17.57
C THR A 66 25.69 6.19 17.33
N HIS A 67 26.72 7.04 17.49
CA HIS A 67 28.11 6.62 17.34
C HIS A 67 28.51 5.58 18.39
N ALA A 68 28.08 5.76 19.64
CA ALA A 68 28.32 4.79 20.70
C ALA A 68 27.67 3.41 20.42
N LEU A 69 26.60 3.36 19.63
CA LEU A 69 26.00 2.08 19.21
C LEU A 69 26.83 1.33 18.16
N LEU A 70 27.80 1.97 17.51
CA LEU A 70 28.72 1.27 16.61
C LEU A 70 29.71 0.39 17.37
N ASP A 71 30.00 0.75 18.62
CA ASP A 71 30.88 -0.03 19.48
C ASP A 71 30.27 -1.41 19.76
N GLY A 72 31.07 -2.46 19.55
CA GLY A 72 30.65 -3.85 19.73
C GLY A 72 29.94 -4.47 18.52
N LEU A 73 29.69 -3.73 17.43
CA LEU A 73 29.22 -4.31 16.16
C LEU A 73 30.41 -4.54 15.21
N PRO A 74 30.52 -5.71 14.54
CA PRO A 74 31.51 -5.92 13.49
C PRO A 74 31.29 -4.93 12.34
N GLN A 75 32.35 -4.28 11.88
CA GLN A 75 32.27 -3.27 10.81
C GLN A 75 33.19 -3.64 9.66
N ILE A 76 32.66 -3.53 8.45
CA ILE A 76 33.43 -3.69 7.23
C ILE A 76 34.07 -2.34 6.93
N PRO A 77 35.41 -2.27 6.77
CA PRO A 77 36.08 -1.01 6.47
C PRO A 77 35.51 -0.35 5.22
N ARG A 78 35.26 0.96 5.31
CA ARG A 78 34.79 1.75 4.17
C ARG A 78 35.89 1.89 3.13
N ARG A 79 35.50 1.90 1.87
CA ARG A 79 36.42 2.18 0.76
C ARG A 79 36.65 3.69 0.69
N GLN A 80 37.91 4.10 0.64
CA GLN A 80 38.27 5.50 0.44
C GLN A 80 38.47 5.81 -1.04
N VAL A 81 37.87 6.90 -1.52
CA VAL A 81 37.92 7.33 -2.92
C VAL A 81 38.32 8.79 -2.98
N PHE A 82 39.33 9.10 -3.80
CA PHE A 82 39.71 10.49 -4.05
C PHE A 82 38.91 11.05 -5.22
N TYR A 83 38.05 12.04 -4.94
CA TYR A 83 37.20 12.66 -5.96
C TYR A 83 37.18 14.18 -5.79
N LYS A 84 37.38 14.92 -6.89
CA LYS A 84 37.41 16.40 -6.93
C LYS A 84 38.30 17.04 -5.84
N GLY A 85 39.45 16.44 -5.57
CA GLY A 85 40.42 16.97 -4.60
C GLY A 85 40.10 16.68 -3.13
N LYS A 86 39.10 15.83 -2.84
CA LYS A 86 38.75 15.39 -1.47
C LYS A 86 38.78 13.87 -1.37
N MET A 87 39.24 13.38 -0.22
CA MET A 87 39.03 11.98 0.18
C MET A 87 37.59 11.84 0.68
N LEU A 88 36.86 10.90 0.09
CA LEU A 88 35.50 10.55 0.45
C LEU A 88 35.46 9.07 0.83
N GLU A 89 34.53 8.70 1.70
CA GLU A 89 34.31 7.31 2.10
C GLU A 89 33.04 6.78 1.44
N GLU A 90 33.06 5.51 1.05
CA GLU A 90 31.92 4.82 0.44
C GLU A 90 31.84 3.38 0.97
N MET A 91 30.66 2.78 0.88
CA MET A 91 30.50 1.35 1.17
C MET A 91 31.43 0.50 0.28
N ASP A 92 32.10 -0.49 0.86
CA ASP A 92 32.88 -1.46 0.09
C ASP A 92 32.03 -2.69 -0.26
N LEU A 93 31.28 -2.57 -1.36
CA LEU A 93 30.47 -3.67 -1.89
C LEU A 93 31.29 -4.96 -2.11
N SER A 94 32.52 -4.84 -2.59
CA SER A 94 33.34 -6.02 -2.93
C SER A 94 33.79 -6.75 -1.66
N ALA A 95 34.15 -6.00 -0.62
CA ALA A 95 34.50 -6.59 0.68
C ALA A 95 33.29 -7.28 1.31
N ILE A 96 32.09 -6.68 1.26
CA ILE A 96 30.87 -7.31 1.79
C ILE A 96 30.56 -8.62 1.06
N LEU A 97 30.64 -8.63 -0.28
CA LEU A 97 30.40 -9.83 -1.08
C LEU A 97 31.43 -10.94 -0.79
N LEU A 98 32.69 -10.58 -0.54
CA LEU A 98 33.74 -11.53 -0.20
C LEU A 98 33.56 -12.13 1.20
N LEU A 99 33.19 -11.30 2.18
CA LEU A 99 32.97 -11.73 3.56
C LEU A 99 31.67 -12.53 3.72
N ALA A 100 30.67 -12.28 2.86
CA ALA A 100 29.38 -12.95 2.82
C ALA A 100 28.73 -13.11 4.22
N PRO A 101 28.47 -12.01 4.96
CA PRO A 101 27.79 -12.10 6.25
C PRO A 101 26.35 -12.59 6.08
N ASP A 102 25.74 -13.10 7.16
CA ASP A 102 24.31 -13.46 7.13
C ASP A 102 23.47 -12.20 6.92
N TRP A 103 23.81 -11.11 7.61
CA TRP A 103 23.15 -9.81 7.49
C TRP A 103 24.16 -8.67 7.36
N VAL A 104 23.83 -7.69 6.53
CA VAL A 104 24.58 -6.44 6.44
C VAL A 104 23.67 -5.24 6.64
N VAL A 105 24.16 -4.28 7.42
CA VAL A 105 23.49 -3.01 7.68
C VAL A 105 23.99 -1.93 6.71
N VAL A 106 23.08 -1.32 5.97
CA VAL A 106 23.37 -0.31 4.94
C VAL A 106 22.44 0.89 5.10
N ASP A 107 22.96 2.02 5.58
CA ASP A 107 22.18 3.26 5.73
C ASP A 107 22.17 4.11 4.44
N GLU A 108 21.29 5.11 4.40
CA GLU A 108 21.06 6.05 3.31
C GLU A 108 20.82 5.36 1.96
N LEU A 109 19.77 4.54 1.87
CA LEU A 109 19.43 3.75 0.67
C LEU A 109 19.34 4.56 -0.63
N ALA A 110 18.96 5.83 -0.52
CA ALA A 110 18.78 6.75 -1.65
C ALA A 110 20.09 7.40 -2.15
N HIS A 111 21.20 7.20 -1.42
CA HIS A 111 22.49 7.83 -1.70
C HIS A 111 22.97 7.58 -3.12
N THR A 112 23.54 8.63 -3.71
CA THR A 112 24.23 8.57 -5.00
C THR A 112 25.69 8.25 -4.77
N ASN A 113 26.12 7.07 -5.23
CA ASN A 113 27.48 6.61 -5.07
C ASN A 113 28.47 7.55 -5.77
N ILE A 114 29.69 7.61 -5.23
CA ILE A 114 30.76 8.44 -5.81
C ILE A 114 31.05 7.98 -7.26
N PRO A 115 31.24 8.92 -8.22
CA PRO A 115 31.60 8.59 -9.59
C PRO A 115 32.84 7.68 -9.68
N GLY A 116 32.75 6.65 -10.52
CA GLY A 116 33.75 5.58 -10.61
C GLY A 116 33.45 4.36 -9.74
N SER A 117 32.35 4.37 -8.98
CA SER A 117 31.79 3.16 -8.35
C SER A 117 31.13 2.26 -9.39
N LYS A 118 31.02 0.96 -9.11
CA LYS A 118 30.39 -0.03 -10.00
C LYS A 118 28.95 0.37 -10.33
N ASN A 119 28.20 0.76 -9.31
CA ASN A 119 26.81 1.19 -9.40
C ASN A 119 26.68 2.69 -9.10
N GLU A 120 25.69 3.34 -9.72
CA GLU A 120 25.42 4.77 -9.53
C GLU A 120 24.71 5.06 -8.20
N LYS A 121 23.89 4.11 -7.73
CA LYS A 121 23.05 4.28 -6.54
C LYS A 121 23.29 3.19 -5.52
N ARG A 122 23.26 3.55 -4.24
CA ARG A 122 23.46 2.58 -3.14
C ARG A 122 22.40 1.47 -3.13
N TRP A 123 21.16 1.76 -3.51
CA TRP A 123 20.14 0.72 -3.64
C TRP A 123 20.49 -0.36 -4.68
N GLN A 124 21.30 -0.05 -5.70
CA GLN A 124 21.77 -1.05 -6.66
C GLN A 124 22.82 -1.97 -6.01
N ASP A 125 23.68 -1.43 -5.14
CA ASP A 125 24.59 -2.24 -4.34
C ASP A 125 23.82 -3.17 -3.40
N VAL A 126 22.75 -2.66 -2.77
CA VAL A 126 21.85 -3.48 -1.95
C VAL A 126 21.21 -4.61 -2.75
N VAL A 127 20.76 -4.33 -3.99
CA VAL A 127 20.24 -5.37 -4.88
C VAL A 127 21.31 -6.42 -5.22
N ASP A 128 22.55 -6.00 -5.50
CA ASP A 128 23.67 -6.93 -5.72
C ASP A 128 23.92 -7.84 -4.50
N LEU A 129 23.85 -7.29 -3.29
CA LEU A 129 23.98 -8.05 -2.04
C LEU A 129 22.85 -9.07 -1.85
N LEU A 130 21.61 -8.64 -2.05
CA LEU A 130 20.44 -9.52 -1.97
C LEU A 130 20.52 -10.66 -2.99
N ASN A 131 20.97 -10.37 -4.21
CA ASN A 131 21.16 -11.37 -5.26
C ASN A 131 22.28 -12.38 -4.95
N ALA A 132 23.27 -11.98 -4.14
CA ALA A 132 24.30 -12.87 -3.63
C ALA A 132 23.83 -13.73 -2.44
N GLY A 133 22.57 -13.58 -1.98
CA GLY A 133 22.01 -14.30 -0.85
C GLY A 133 22.28 -13.65 0.51
N ILE A 134 22.88 -12.46 0.54
CA ILE A 134 23.17 -11.71 1.77
C ILE A 134 21.92 -10.94 2.18
N ASN A 135 21.48 -11.10 3.43
CA ASN A 135 20.33 -10.34 3.91
C ASN A 135 20.73 -8.89 4.22
N VAL A 136 19.85 -7.92 3.97
CA VAL A 136 20.15 -6.49 4.13
C VAL A 136 19.14 -5.81 5.04
N ILE A 137 19.63 -5.03 6.01
CA ILE A 137 18.83 -4.05 6.75
C ILE A 137 19.20 -2.67 6.27
N SER A 138 18.21 -1.88 5.87
CA SER A 138 18.42 -0.54 5.33
C SER A 138 17.42 0.47 5.89
N ALA A 139 17.72 1.77 5.73
CA ALA A 139 16.82 2.84 6.07
C ALA A 139 16.64 3.86 4.94
N VAL A 140 15.43 4.44 4.84
CA VAL A 140 15.10 5.47 3.86
C VAL A 140 14.05 6.45 4.41
N ASN A 141 14.09 7.70 3.95
CA ASN A 141 13.00 8.65 4.20
C ASN A 141 11.99 8.62 3.05
N ILE A 142 10.71 8.88 3.35
CA ILE A 142 9.64 8.86 2.34
C ILE A 142 9.88 9.84 1.18
N GLN A 143 10.57 10.94 1.43
CA GLN A 143 10.88 11.97 0.44
C GLN A 143 11.73 11.48 -0.73
N HIS A 144 12.43 10.35 -0.55
CA HIS A 144 13.27 9.73 -1.57
C HIS A 144 12.50 8.72 -2.42
N ILE A 145 11.25 8.41 -2.10
CA ILE A 145 10.44 7.48 -2.91
C ILE A 145 9.94 8.24 -4.14
N GLU A 146 10.14 7.66 -5.33
CA GLU A 146 9.85 8.33 -6.61
C GLU A 146 8.39 8.79 -6.73
N SER A 147 7.42 7.91 -6.43
CA SER A 147 5.99 8.23 -6.50
C SER A 147 5.53 9.35 -5.55
N ILE A 148 6.18 9.47 -4.40
CA ILE A 148 5.84 10.38 -3.31
C ILE A 148 6.54 11.74 -3.46
N ASN A 149 7.58 11.82 -4.30
CA ASN A 149 8.45 12.99 -4.40
C ASN A 149 7.70 14.30 -4.72
N LEU A 150 6.73 14.25 -5.62
CA LEU A 150 5.94 15.43 -6.03
C LEU A 150 5.08 15.95 -4.88
N GLU A 151 4.44 15.05 -4.14
CA GLU A 151 3.62 15.39 -2.97
C GLU A 151 4.49 16.00 -1.86
N VAL A 152 5.64 15.40 -1.58
CA VAL A 152 6.60 15.95 -0.61
C VAL A 152 7.13 17.32 -1.03
N LYS A 153 7.40 17.54 -2.32
CA LYS A 153 7.81 18.86 -2.83
C LYS A 153 6.69 19.89 -2.64
N SER A 154 5.42 19.51 -2.80
CA SER A 154 4.29 20.41 -2.56
C SER A 154 4.14 20.80 -1.08
N ILE A 155 4.40 19.86 -0.16
CA ILE A 155 4.33 20.09 1.30
C ILE A 155 5.53 20.92 1.78
N THR A 156 6.73 20.55 1.36
CA THR A 156 7.98 21.08 1.95
C THR A 156 8.55 22.26 1.16
N GLY A 157 8.25 22.37 -0.14
CA GLY A 157 8.88 23.30 -1.07
C GLY A 157 10.29 22.88 -1.52
N VAL A 158 10.80 21.75 -1.03
CA VAL A 158 12.18 21.29 -1.28
C VAL A 158 12.17 20.20 -2.36
N GLU A 159 13.04 20.35 -3.35
CA GLU A 159 13.25 19.33 -4.37
C GLU A 159 14.31 18.32 -3.94
N VAL A 160 13.93 17.05 -3.90
CA VAL A 160 14.82 15.95 -3.55
C VAL A 160 15.33 15.29 -4.83
N THR A 161 16.64 15.32 -5.02
CA THR A 161 17.36 14.77 -6.18
C THR A 161 17.72 13.30 -6.02
N GLU A 162 17.98 12.87 -4.79
CA GLU A 162 18.30 11.48 -4.48
C GLU A 162 17.02 10.66 -4.29
N ARG A 163 16.84 9.65 -5.14
CA ARG A 163 15.58 8.91 -5.23
C ARG A 163 15.80 7.40 -5.33
N ILE A 164 14.79 6.67 -4.89
CA ILE A 164 14.67 5.21 -5.00
C ILE A 164 13.39 4.84 -5.77
N PRO A 165 13.44 3.77 -6.58
CA PRO A 165 12.24 3.26 -7.23
C PRO A 165 11.31 2.58 -6.23
N ASP A 166 9.99 2.78 -6.38
CA ASP A 166 8.95 2.13 -5.58
C ASP A 166 9.05 0.60 -5.53
N LEU A 167 9.57 0.00 -6.60
CA LEU A 167 9.75 -1.45 -6.71
C LEU A 167 10.70 -1.99 -5.64
N LEU A 168 11.61 -1.18 -5.13
CA LEU A 168 12.52 -1.55 -4.05
C LEU A 168 11.78 -1.81 -2.73
N LEU A 169 10.72 -1.04 -2.45
CA LEU A 169 9.86 -1.27 -1.29
C LEU A 169 9.05 -2.56 -1.44
N LYS A 170 8.61 -2.85 -2.66
CA LYS A 170 7.88 -4.10 -2.97
C LYS A 170 8.76 -5.34 -2.84
N MET A 171 10.06 -5.20 -3.07
CA MET A 171 11.04 -6.27 -2.87
C MET A 171 11.36 -6.53 -1.39
N ALA A 172 11.04 -5.60 -0.50
CA ALA A 172 11.32 -5.75 0.91
C ALA A 172 10.44 -6.84 1.52
N ASP A 173 11.07 -7.81 2.19
CA ASP A 173 10.37 -8.84 2.94
C ASP A 173 9.81 -8.26 4.24
N GLU A 174 10.38 -7.19 4.78
CA GLU A 174 9.85 -6.48 5.94
C GLU A 174 9.99 -4.96 5.77
N VAL A 175 8.89 -4.24 5.99
CA VAL A 175 8.86 -2.77 6.00
C VAL A 175 8.42 -2.31 7.39
N VAL A 176 9.28 -1.55 8.06
CA VAL A 176 9.04 -1.04 9.41
C VAL A 176 8.96 0.47 9.38
N ASN A 177 7.83 1.03 9.84
CA ASN A 177 7.68 2.47 9.99
C ASN A 177 8.31 2.95 11.30
N ILE A 178 9.17 3.97 11.21
CA ILE A 178 9.70 4.70 12.36
C ILE A 178 9.04 6.06 12.42
N ASP A 179 8.20 6.22 13.44
CA ASP A 179 7.36 7.38 13.65
C ASP A 179 7.73 8.11 14.94
N LEU A 180 7.57 9.44 14.94
CA LEU A 180 7.76 10.34 16.07
C LEU A 180 6.68 11.42 16.02
N THR A 181 6.28 11.96 17.16
CA THR A 181 5.40 13.14 17.13
C THR A 181 6.15 14.38 16.61
N ALA A 182 5.41 15.37 16.08
CA ALA A 182 6.00 16.62 15.63
C ALA A 182 6.75 17.34 16.76
N ASP A 183 6.19 17.33 17.97
CA ASP A 183 6.79 17.95 19.16
C ASP A 183 8.11 17.27 19.55
N GLU A 184 8.16 15.94 19.53
CA GLU A 184 9.41 15.21 19.79
C GLU A 184 10.47 15.49 18.72
N LEU A 185 10.08 15.52 17.45
CA LEU A 185 11.02 15.79 16.36
C LEU A 185 11.60 17.22 16.44
N ILE A 186 10.74 18.20 16.73
CA ILE A 186 11.13 19.60 16.95
C ILE A 186 12.04 19.71 18.18
N THR A 187 11.72 18.98 19.26
CA THR A 187 12.52 18.97 20.49
C THR A 187 13.92 18.42 20.20
N ARG A 188 14.02 17.27 19.52
CA ARG A 188 15.30 16.69 19.09
C ARG A 188 16.10 17.63 18.18
N LEU A 189 15.42 18.37 17.30
CA LEU A 189 16.07 19.38 16.48
C LEU A 189 16.66 20.51 17.32
N LYS A 190 15.87 21.06 18.28
CA LYS A 190 16.31 22.14 19.20
C LYS A 190 17.46 21.71 20.10
N GLU A 191 17.49 20.44 20.50
CA GLU A 191 18.59 19.84 21.26
C GLU A 191 19.87 19.65 20.43
N GLY A 192 19.83 19.89 19.10
CA GLY A 192 20.95 19.67 18.20
C GLY A 192 21.20 18.20 17.86
N LYS A 193 20.22 17.32 18.08
CA LYS A 193 20.33 15.88 17.80
C LYS A 193 20.09 15.53 16.33
N ILE A 194 19.69 16.49 15.49
CA ILE A 194 19.34 16.26 14.08
C ILE A 194 20.28 17.01 13.13
N TYR A 195 20.50 18.30 13.38
CA TYR A 195 21.42 19.18 12.64
C TYR A 195 22.31 19.97 13.59
N ASP A 196 23.42 20.49 13.06
CA ASP A 196 24.24 21.49 13.74
C ASP A 196 23.40 22.69 14.17
N ARG A 197 23.71 23.26 15.35
CA ARG A 197 22.99 24.39 15.94
C ARG A 197 22.85 25.58 14.98
N SER A 198 23.84 25.81 14.12
CA SER A 198 23.83 26.90 13.12
C SER A 198 22.74 26.74 12.04
N LYS A 199 22.24 25.52 11.81
CA LYS A 199 21.20 25.22 10.81
C LYS A 199 19.81 25.02 11.43
N VAL A 200 19.70 25.00 12.75
CA VAL A 200 18.45 24.69 13.46
C VAL A 200 17.35 25.71 13.18
N GLU A 201 17.65 27.02 13.27
CA GLU A 201 16.63 28.06 13.04
C GLU A 201 16.08 28.01 11.61
N ASN A 202 16.95 27.82 10.62
CA ASN A 202 16.57 27.69 9.22
C ASN A 202 15.79 26.39 8.94
N ALA A 203 16.12 25.30 9.63
CA ALA A 203 15.38 24.05 9.52
C ALA A 203 13.98 24.16 10.14
N LEU A 204 13.84 24.84 11.28
CA LEU A 204 12.55 25.10 11.95
C LEU A 204 11.65 26.03 11.14
N SER A 205 12.21 27.03 10.46
CA SER A 205 11.42 27.95 9.63
C SER A 205 10.98 27.33 8.30
N ASN A 206 11.56 26.20 7.88
CA ASN A 206 11.27 25.56 6.60
C ASN A 206 10.64 24.17 6.74
N PHE A 207 11.46 23.12 6.84
CA PHE A 207 11.01 21.72 6.78
C PHE A 207 10.34 21.27 8.09
N PHE A 208 10.83 21.73 9.24
CA PHE A 208 10.40 21.25 10.57
C PHE A 208 9.27 22.10 11.17
N GLN A 209 8.27 22.41 10.34
CA GLN A 209 7.02 23.02 10.80
C GLN A 209 6.01 21.92 11.15
N ALA A 210 5.22 22.13 12.21
CA ALA A 210 4.35 21.09 12.76
C ALA A 210 3.30 20.58 11.75
N ASP A 211 2.72 21.49 10.97
CA ASP A 211 1.77 21.21 9.87
C ASP A 211 2.40 20.36 8.75
N LYS A 212 3.63 20.66 8.36
CA LYS A 212 4.38 19.88 7.36
C LYS A 212 4.74 18.49 7.89
N ILE A 213 5.18 18.40 9.14
CA ILE A 213 5.50 17.11 9.76
C ILE A 213 4.25 16.22 9.84
N LEU A 214 3.09 16.79 10.20
CA LEU A 214 1.83 16.03 10.23
C LEU A 214 1.45 15.48 8.86
N GLN A 215 1.57 16.27 7.79
CA GLN A 215 1.30 15.82 6.42
C GLN A 215 2.30 14.74 5.97
N LEU A 216 3.59 14.90 6.27
CA LEU A 216 4.59 13.87 5.97
C LEU A 216 4.35 12.58 6.77
N ARG A 217 3.86 12.70 8.00
CA ARG A 217 3.48 11.55 8.83
C ARG A 217 2.29 10.80 8.25
N GLU A 218 1.25 11.51 7.82
CA GLU A 218 0.11 10.92 7.11
C GLU A 218 0.57 10.16 5.87
N LEU A 219 1.44 10.78 5.07
CA LEU A 219 1.97 10.18 3.85
C LEU A 219 2.83 8.94 4.13
N ALA A 220 3.67 8.96 5.18
CA ALA A 220 4.44 7.80 5.60
C ALA A 220 3.55 6.62 6.02
N LEU A 221 2.51 6.89 6.83
CA LEU A 221 1.59 5.86 7.29
C LEU A 221 0.78 5.28 6.14
N LYS A 222 0.31 6.12 5.21
CA LYS A 222 -0.42 5.69 4.01
C LYS A 222 0.43 4.78 3.12
N GLU A 223 1.70 5.13 2.91
CA GLU A 223 2.60 4.31 2.11
C GLU A 223 2.86 2.95 2.77
N VAL A 224 3.13 2.93 4.08
CA VAL A 224 3.34 1.68 4.82
C VAL A 224 2.08 0.82 4.81
N ALA A 225 0.89 1.41 5.00
CA ALA A 225 -0.39 0.69 4.90
C ALA A 225 -0.56 0.06 3.51
N THR A 226 -0.28 0.81 2.44
CA THR A 226 -0.34 0.32 1.06
C THR A 226 0.58 -0.87 0.83
N GLN A 227 1.79 -0.87 1.42
CA GLN A 227 2.72 -2.00 1.31
C GLN A 227 2.24 -3.23 2.09
N VAL A 228 1.66 -3.03 3.29
CA VAL A 228 1.09 -4.12 4.09
C VAL A 228 -0.10 -4.76 3.37
N GLU A 229 -1.01 -3.95 2.80
CA GLU A 229 -2.14 -4.42 2.00
C GLU A 229 -1.69 -5.29 0.82
N ARG A 230 -0.73 -4.81 0.03
CA ARG A 230 -0.16 -5.58 -1.09
C ARG A 230 0.47 -6.89 -0.67
N LYS A 231 1.13 -6.91 0.50
CA LYS A 231 1.75 -8.12 1.04
C LYS A 231 0.69 -9.15 1.45
N VAL A 232 -0.38 -8.70 2.10
CA VAL A 232 -1.56 -9.52 2.40
C VAL A 232 -2.18 -10.08 1.10
N GLU A 233 -2.31 -9.25 0.07
CA GLU A 233 -2.84 -9.67 -1.23
C GLU A 233 -2.01 -10.77 -1.91
N THR A 234 -0.69 -10.74 -1.72
CA THR A 234 0.26 -11.63 -2.40
C THR A 234 0.52 -12.92 -1.61
N GLU A 235 0.69 -12.84 -0.30
CA GLU A 235 1.10 -13.97 0.54
C GLU A 235 -0.08 -14.78 1.08
N ILE A 236 -1.23 -14.14 1.30
CA ILE A 236 -2.41 -14.82 1.84
C ILE A 236 -3.25 -15.28 0.63
N PRO A 237 -3.54 -16.59 0.48
CA PRO A 237 -4.45 -17.07 -0.55
C PRO A 237 -5.79 -16.32 -0.47
N ARG A 238 -6.41 -16.00 -1.61
CA ARG A 238 -7.71 -15.31 -1.67
C ARG A 238 -8.82 -15.96 -0.83
N SER A 239 -8.69 -17.25 -0.52
CA SER A 239 -9.61 -17.98 0.37
C SER A 239 -9.48 -17.64 1.87
N LEU A 240 -8.36 -17.02 2.28
CA LEU A 240 -8.04 -16.63 3.66
C LEU A 240 -7.94 -15.11 3.86
N GLN A 241 -7.99 -14.32 2.78
CA GLN A 241 -8.05 -12.85 2.86
C GLN A 241 -9.41 -12.43 3.45
N MET A 242 -9.42 -11.47 4.36
CA MET A 242 -10.66 -10.80 4.75
C MET A 242 -11.23 -10.15 3.48
N ARG A 243 -12.27 -10.76 2.90
CA ARG A 243 -12.92 -10.25 1.70
C ARG A 243 -13.32 -8.81 1.94
N HIS A 244 -12.84 -7.88 1.09
CA HIS A 244 -13.48 -6.58 1.00
C HIS A 244 -14.89 -6.83 0.52
N GLU A 245 -15.84 -6.66 1.44
CA GLU A 245 -17.25 -6.84 1.12
C GLU A 245 -17.60 -5.86 0.00
N THR A 246 -18.30 -6.34 -1.01
CA THR A 246 -18.82 -5.54 -2.10
C THR A 246 -20.28 -5.85 -2.23
N PHE A 247 -21.13 -4.84 -2.02
CA PHE A 247 -22.57 -5.05 -1.96
C PHE A 247 -23.25 -4.73 -3.30
N LEU A 248 -24.22 -5.55 -3.71
CA LEU A 248 -25.09 -5.29 -4.86
C LEU A 248 -26.54 -5.23 -4.42
N ALA A 249 -27.13 -4.04 -4.41
CA ALA A 249 -28.55 -3.86 -4.20
C ALA A 249 -29.32 -4.04 -5.51
N CYS A 250 -30.11 -5.11 -5.62
CA CYS A 250 -31.00 -5.31 -6.76
C CYS A 250 -32.37 -4.68 -6.46
N ILE A 251 -32.76 -3.70 -7.25
CA ILE A 251 -34.02 -2.98 -7.08
C ILE A 251 -35.00 -3.27 -8.23
N SER A 252 -36.28 -3.13 -7.92
CA SER A 252 -37.37 -3.23 -8.91
C SER A 252 -38.08 -1.89 -9.06
N SER A 253 -39.02 -1.81 -9.99
CA SER A 253 -39.90 -0.66 -10.22
C SER A 253 -40.87 -0.36 -9.05
N ASN A 254 -40.89 -1.18 -7.99
CA ASN A 254 -41.67 -0.96 -6.78
C ASN A 254 -40.96 0.02 -5.82
N ASP A 255 -41.56 1.19 -5.61
CA ASP A 255 -40.99 2.30 -4.84
C ASP A 255 -40.66 1.96 -3.39
N GLU A 256 -41.59 1.38 -2.64
CA GLU A 256 -41.41 1.13 -1.21
C GLU A 256 -40.32 0.07 -0.95
N ALA A 257 -40.35 -1.01 -1.74
CA ALA A 257 -39.37 -2.08 -1.63
C ALA A 257 -37.97 -1.60 -2.02
N ALA A 258 -37.85 -0.85 -3.13
CA ALA A 258 -36.59 -0.29 -3.59
C ALA A 258 -35.95 0.64 -2.54
N LYS A 259 -36.73 1.57 -1.97
CA LYS A 259 -36.23 2.49 -0.92
C LYS A 259 -35.67 1.77 0.29
N LYS A 260 -36.36 0.71 0.75
CA LYS A 260 -35.90 -0.09 1.89
C LYS A 260 -34.59 -0.80 1.58
N VAL A 261 -34.49 -1.45 0.42
CA VAL A 261 -33.29 -2.16 -0.02
C VAL A 261 -32.11 -1.20 -0.13
N ILE A 262 -32.29 -0.05 -0.78
CA ILE A 262 -31.23 0.96 -0.94
C ILE A 262 -30.73 1.44 0.42
N ARG A 263 -31.63 1.86 1.32
CA ARG A 263 -31.23 2.38 2.64
C ARG A 263 -30.56 1.34 3.53
N LYS A 264 -31.04 0.10 3.52
CA LYS A 264 -30.46 -1.00 4.31
C LYS A 264 -29.10 -1.44 3.74
N THR A 265 -28.98 -1.50 2.42
CA THR A 265 -27.70 -1.83 1.77
C THR A 265 -26.67 -0.74 2.00
N ALA A 266 -27.05 0.54 1.88
CA ALA A 266 -26.17 1.67 2.22
C ALA A 266 -25.62 1.57 3.66
N ARG A 267 -26.47 1.20 4.63
CA ARG A 267 -26.06 1.01 6.03
C ARG A 267 -25.06 -0.14 6.18
N LEU A 268 -25.28 -1.25 5.49
CA LEU A 268 -24.36 -2.38 5.50
C LEU A 268 -23.02 -2.00 4.85
N ALA A 269 -23.07 -1.37 3.69
CA ALA A 269 -21.88 -0.89 2.98
C ALA A 269 -21.07 0.08 3.84
N THR A 270 -21.73 1.03 4.52
CA THR A 270 -21.07 1.95 5.45
C THR A 270 -20.45 1.22 6.65
N TYR A 271 -21.15 0.23 7.22
CA TYR A 271 -20.65 -0.53 8.36
C TYR A 271 -19.40 -1.36 8.03
N TYR A 272 -19.33 -1.92 6.82
CA TYR A 272 -18.20 -2.71 6.35
C TYR A 272 -17.15 -1.89 5.59
N HIS A 273 -17.30 -0.56 5.48
CA HIS A 273 -16.44 0.31 4.67
C HIS A 273 -16.26 -0.21 3.23
N ALA A 274 -17.37 -0.68 2.66
CA ALA A 274 -17.44 -1.44 1.43
C ALA A 274 -17.97 -0.59 0.27
N ASP A 275 -17.44 -0.84 -0.92
CA ASP A 275 -18.05 -0.35 -2.16
C ASP A 275 -19.40 -1.04 -2.39
N TRP A 276 -20.34 -0.30 -2.98
CA TRP A 276 -21.64 -0.86 -3.28
C TRP A 276 -22.28 -0.29 -4.53
N TYR A 277 -23.06 -1.15 -5.16
CA TYR A 277 -23.70 -0.92 -6.45
C TYR A 277 -25.21 -1.07 -6.31
N VAL A 278 -25.95 -0.30 -7.09
CA VAL A 278 -27.39 -0.48 -7.27
C VAL A 278 -27.67 -0.92 -8.69
N LEU A 279 -28.23 -2.12 -8.84
CA LEU A 279 -28.57 -2.69 -10.13
C LEU A 279 -30.07 -2.60 -10.39
N TYR A 280 -30.42 -1.98 -11.51
CA TYR A 280 -31.74 -2.04 -12.11
C TYR A 280 -31.66 -2.77 -13.45
N VAL A 281 -32.43 -3.86 -13.57
CA VAL A 281 -32.53 -4.65 -14.80
C VAL A 281 -33.83 -4.30 -15.51
N GLN A 282 -33.71 -3.66 -16.68
CA GLN A 282 -34.86 -3.34 -17.51
C GLN A 282 -35.24 -4.56 -18.37
N THR A 283 -36.42 -5.14 -18.09
CA THR A 283 -36.94 -6.26 -18.88
C THR A 283 -37.71 -5.78 -20.13
N PRO A 284 -37.85 -6.60 -21.20
CA PRO A 284 -38.63 -6.23 -22.39
C PRO A 284 -40.13 -5.96 -22.12
N ARG A 285 -40.65 -6.45 -20.99
CA ARG A 285 -42.03 -6.17 -20.52
C ARG A 285 -42.15 -4.79 -19.85
N GLU A 286 -41.03 -4.20 -19.47
CA GLU A 286 -40.86 -2.91 -18.80
C GLU A 286 -40.14 -1.91 -19.74
N SER A 287 -40.39 -2.00 -21.05
CA SER A 287 -39.89 -0.99 -21.98
C SER A 287 -40.52 0.38 -21.68
N ALA A 288 -39.77 1.45 -21.92
CA ALA A 288 -40.14 2.84 -21.56
C ALA A 288 -41.54 3.28 -22.06
N ASN A 289 -42.07 2.62 -23.11
CA ASN A 289 -43.40 2.89 -23.67
C ASN A 289 -44.54 2.12 -23.00
N LYS A 290 -44.28 1.28 -21.99
CA LYS A 290 -45.29 0.40 -21.33
C LYS A 290 -45.37 0.55 -19.82
N ILE A 291 -44.50 1.34 -19.19
CA ILE A 291 -44.52 1.58 -17.75
C ILE A 291 -45.42 2.79 -17.44
N ALA A 292 -46.17 2.73 -16.34
CA ALA A 292 -46.92 3.89 -15.84
C ALA A 292 -45.96 5.03 -15.44
N LEU A 293 -46.26 6.26 -15.87
CA LEU A 293 -45.46 7.47 -15.60
C LEU A 293 -45.08 7.65 -14.12
N ALA A 294 -45.97 7.25 -13.20
CA ALA A 294 -45.71 7.27 -11.77
C ALA A 294 -44.53 6.36 -11.37
N SER A 295 -44.51 5.11 -11.85
CA SER A 295 -43.45 4.14 -11.58
C SER A 295 -42.09 4.58 -12.14
N GLN A 296 -42.08 5.25 -13.30
CA GLN A 296 -40.86 5.82 -13.87
C GLN A 296 -40.28 6.94 -12.98
N ARG A 297 -41.14 7.82 -12.46
CA ARG A 297 -40.73 8.88 -11.53
C ARG A 297 -40.18 8.30 -10.23
N HIS A 298 -40.81 7.27 -9.68
CA HIS A 298 -40.33 6.58 -8.49
C HIS A 298 -38.94 5.94 -8.70
N LEU A 299 -38.73 5.28 -9.83
CA LEU A 299 -37.43 4.69 -10.18
C LEU A 299 -36.33 5.76 -10.22
N ILE A 300 -36.54 6.87 -10.95
CA ILE A 300 -35.57 7.96 -11.05
C ILE A 300 -35.20 8.51 -9.66
N ASN A 301 -36.20 8.73 -8.80
CA ASN A 301 -35.97 9.21 -7.44
C ASN A 301 -35.17 8.21 -6.59
N ASN A 302 -35.39 6.91 -6.77
CA ASN A 302 -34.67 5.87 -6.05
C ASN A 302 -33.23 5.72 -6.53
N LEU A 303 -32.98 5.84 -7.84
CA LEU A 303 -31.61 5.86 -8.38
C LEU A 303 -30.85 7.10 -7.89
N LYS A 304 -31.52 8.25 -7.84
CA LYS A 304 -30.94 9.48 -7.27
C LYS A 304 -30.59 9.29 -5.79
N LEU A 305 -31.50 8.71 -5.00
CA LEU A 305 -31.24 8.38 -3.60
C LEU A 305 -30.04 7.44 -3.43
N ALA A 306 -29.87 6.46 -4.32
CA ALA A 306 -28.73 5.56 -4.29
C ALA A 306 -27.41 6.32 -4.51
N THR A 307 -27.36 7.21 -5.50
CA THR A 307 -26.18 8.05 -5.76
C THR A 307 -25.89 9.00 -4.60
N GLU A 308 -26.92 9.61 -3.98
CA GLU A 308 -26.76 10.47 -2.79
C GLU A 308 -26.21 9.70 -1.58
N LEU A 309 -26.46 8.39 -1.49
CA LEU A 309 -25.92 7.49 -0.46
C LEU A 309 -24.59 6.84 -0.87
N GLY A 310 -23.98 7.28 -1.98
CA GLY A 310 -22.66 6.84 -2.42
C GLY A 310 -22.62 5.55 -3.24
N ALA A 311 -23.75 5.07 -3.77
CA ALA A 311 -23.78 3.90 -4.65
C ALA A 311 -23.46 4.26 -6.10
N GLU A 312 -22.71 3.40 -6.80
CA GLU A 312 -22.64 3.42 -8.27
C GLU A 312 -23.89 2.73 -8.85
N VAL A 313 -24.59 3.43 -9.74
CA VAL A 313 -25.85 2.97 -10.32
C VAL A 313 -25.62 2.27 -11.65
N LEU A 314 -26.05 1.02 -11.75
CA LEU A 314 -25.93 0.15 -12.92
C LEU A 314 -27.30 -0.08 -13.56
N HIS A 315 -27.44 0.31 -14.82
CA HIS A 315 -28.66 0.13 -15.61
C HIS A 315 -28.40 -0.88 -16.74
N VAL A 316 -28.97 -2.08 -16.61
CA VAL A 316 -28.73 -3.19 -17.55
C VAL A 316 -30.03 -3.57 -18.26
N GLN A 317 -29.99 -3.69 -19.59
CA GLN A 317 -31.11 -4.22 -20.37
C GLN A 317 -30.90 -5.71 -20.59
N HIS A 318 -31.80 -6.54 -20.07
CA HIS A 318 -31.68 -7.99 -20.22
C HIS A 318 -33.04 -8.69 -20.19
N SER A 319 -33.15 -9.82 -20.89
CA SER A 319 -34.39 -10.63 -20.93
C SER A 319 -34.60 -11.45 -19.65
N SER A 320 -33.51 -11.83 -18.97
CA SER A 320 -33.49 -12.60 -17.74
C SER A 320 -32.86 -11.78 -16.60
N ILE A 321 -33.63 -11.47 -15.56
CA ILE A 321 -33.15 -10.72 -14.39
C ILE A 321 -32.04 -11.50 -13.66
N SER A 322 -32.22 -12.80 -13.48
CA SER A 322 -31.29 -13.65 -12.76
C SER A 322 -29.91 -13.70 -13.40
N THR A 323 -29.85 -13.83 -14.73
CA THR A 323 -28.59 -13.87 -15.47
C THR A 323 -27.87 -12.53 -15.39
N ALA A 324 -28.60 -11.42 -15.57
CA ALA A 324 -28.02 -10.08 -15.46
C ALA A 324 -27.43 -9.79 -14.07
N ILE A 325 -28.08 -10.26 -13.00
CA ILE A 325 -27.55 -10.14 -11.63
C ILE A 325 -26.22 -10.91 -11.50
N ILE A 326 -26.15 -12.14 -12.00
CA ILE A 326 -24.94 -12.97 -11.91
C ILE A 326 -23.81 -12.35 -12.73
N ASP A 327 -24.07 -11.95 -13.97
CA ASP A 327 -23.05 -11.35 -14.84
C ASP A 327 -22.49 -10.06 -14.24
N THR A 328 -23.38 -9.22 -13.66
CA THR A 328 -22.98 -7.99 -12.97
C THR A 328 -22.18 -8.31 -11.71
N ALA A 329 -22.62 -9.29 -10.91
CA ALA A 329 -21.95 -9.68 -9.68
C ALA A 329 -20.53 -10.20 -9.96
N LEU A 330 -20.35 -11.00 -11.01
CA LEU A 330 -19.04 -11.48 -11.42
C LEU A 330 -18.15 -10.37 -11.98
N ALA A 331 -18.70 -9.50 -12.84
CA ALA A 331 -17.96 -8.40 -13.45
C ALA A 331 -17.45 -7.37 -12.41
N LYS A 332 -18.25 -7.12 -11.36
CA LYS A 332 -17.94 -6.18 -10.28
C LYS A 332 -17.39 -6.87 -9.02
N GLN A 333 -17.11 -8.17 -9.07
CA GLN A 333 -16.59 -8.96 -7.94
C GLN A 333 -17.40 -8.80 -6.64
N VAL A 334 -18.73 -8.78 -6.77
CA VAL A 334 -19.68 -8.61 -5.65
C VAL A 334 -19.61 -9.82 -4.71
N THR A 335 -19.53 -9.56 -3.41
CA THR A 335 -19.54 -10.59 -2.36
C THR A 335 -20.95 -10.84 -1.82
N THR A 336 -21.77 -9.79 -1.70
CA THR A 336 -23.09 -9.87 -1.08
C THR A 336 -24.16 -9.21 -1.94
N ILE A 337 -25.21 -9.96 -2.29
CA ILE A 337 -26.36 -9.48 -3.04
C ILE A 337 -27.53 -9.19 -2.09
N CYS A 338 -28.00 -7.95 -2.09
CA CYS A 338 -29.14 -7.48 -1.31
C CYS A 338 -30.40 -7.40 -2.19
N MET A 339 -31.45 -8.14 -1.82
CA MET A 339 -32.72 -8.16 -2.55
C MET A 339 -33.92 -7.91 -1.63
N GLY A 340 -34.97 -7.28 -2.15
CA GLY A 340 -36.24 -7.14 -1.45
C GLY A 340 -37.03 -8.45 -1.41
N LYS A 341 -37.84 -8.65 -0.36
CA LYS A 341 -38.73 -9.82 -0.28
C LYS A 341 -39.68 -9.87 -1.49
N PRO A 342 -39.73 -10.97 -2.25
CA PRO A 342 -40.64 -11.07 -3.39
C PRO A 342 -42.10 -11.09 -2.93
N HIS A 343 -42.93 -10.21 -3.50
CA HIS A 343 -44.39 -10.26 -3.39
C HIS A 343 -44.94 -11.35 -4.32
N ILE A 344 -44.73 -12.62 -3.99
CA ILE A 344 -45.28 -13.75 -4.77
C ILE A 344 -46.02 -14.70 -3.82
N SER A 345 -47.24 -15.08 -4.19
CA SER A 345 -48.01 -16.15 -3.54
C SER A 345 -47.22 -17.47 -3.56
N LEU A 346 -47.14 -18.15 -2.40
CA LEU A 346 -46.40 -19.40 -2.18
C LEU A 346 -46.62 -20.47 -3.28
N PHE A 347 -47.81 -20.53 -3.87
CA PHE A 347 -48.14 -21.47 -4.95
C PHE A 347 -47.43 -21.19 -6.29
N ARG A 348 -47.09 -19.93 -6.59
CA ARG A 348 -46.36 -19.58 -7.84
C ARG A 348 -44.84 -19.78 -7.72
N ILE A 349 -44.32 -19.88 -6.50
CA ILE A 349 -42.89 -20.13 -6.23
C ILE A 349 -42.55 -21.58 -6.57
N ILE A 350 -43.47 -22.53 -6.29
CA ILE A 350 -43.33 -23.95 -6.61
C ILE A 350 -43.32 -24.24 -8.13
N LEU A 351 -43.84 -23.32 -8.96
CA LEU A 351 -43.79 -23.44 -10.43
C LEU A 351 -42.58 -22.73 -11.08
N ARG A 352 -41.87 -21.86 -10.35
CA ARG A 352 -40.70 -21.10 -10.86
C ARG A 352 -39.35 -21.61 -10.34
N THR A 353 -39.36 -22.80 -9.72
CA THR A 353 -38.27 -23.41 -8.95
C THR A 353 -36.96 -23.51 -9.73
N ASN A 354 -37.00 -23.75 -11.06
CA ASN A 354 -35.76 -23.92 -11.83
C ASN A 354 -34.91 -22.66 -11.93
N LEU A 355 -35.50 -21.47 -12.14
CA LEU A 355 -34.71 -20.25 -12.34
C LEU A 355 -34.12 -19.70 -11.04
N PHE A 356 -34.87 -19.76 -9.95
CA PHE A 356 -34.40 -19.32 -8.64
C PHE A 356 -33.36 -20.30 -8.06
N ASN A 357 -33.58 -21.61 -8.19
CA ASN A 357 -32.59 -22.61 -7.78
C ASN A 357 -31.32 -22.56 -8.62
N GLN A 358 -31.41 -22.26 -9.92
CA GLN A 358 -30.22 -22.07 -10.75
C GLN A 358 -29.43 -20.84 -10.31
N LEU A 359 -30.09 -19.74 -9.97
CA LEU A 359 -29.42 -18.56 -9.40
C LEU A 359 -28.75 -18.88 -8.06
N LEU A 360 -29.45 -19.53 -7.13
CA LEU A 360 -28.87 -19.93 -5.84
C LEU A 360 -27.67 -20.86 -6.01
N LYS A 361 -27.76 -21.83 -6.93
CA LYS A 361 -26.68 -22.79 -7.18
C LYS A 361 -25.45 -22.12 -7.78
N THR A 362 -25.63 -21.19 -8.71
CA THR A 362 -24.52 -20.44 -9.32
C THR A 362 -23.90 -19.43 -8.35
N LEU A 363 -24.70 -18.80 -7.49
CA LEU A 363 -24.18 -17.88 -6.48
C LEU A 363 -23.42 -18.62 -5.37
N SER A 364 -23.94 -19.77 -4.92
CA SER A 364 -23.26 -20.64 -3.96
C SER A 364 -21.95 -21.21 -4.50
N SER A 365 -21.84 -21.48 -5.81
CA SER A 365 -20.57 -21.95 -6.40
C SER A 365 -19.51 -20.85 -6.56
N ASN A 366 -19.90 -19.57 -6.42
CA ASN A 366 -19.01 -18.41 -6.47
C ASN A 366 -18.83 -17.75 -5.09
N ASP A 367 -19.29 -18.41 -4.02
CA ASP A 367 -19.27 -17.91 -2.65
C ASP A 367 -19.88 -16.50 -2.51
N ILE A 368 -21.02 -16.24 -3.19
CA ILE A 368 -21.73 -14.96 -3.11
C ILE A 368 -22.93 -15.11 -2.16
N ASP A 369 -22.96 -14.29 -1.12
CA ASP A 369 -24.02 -14.28 -0.12
C ASP A 369 -25.27 -13.55 -0.62
N ILE A 370 -26.44 -13.96 -0.12
CA ILE A 370 -27.72 -13.33 -0.46
C ILE A 370 -28.43 -12.90 0.81
N ILE A 371 -28.71 -11.60 0.91
CA ILE A 371 -29.47 -11.01 2.00
C ILE A 371 -30.85 -10.58 1.48
N ILE A 372 -31.90 -11.16 2.05
CA ILE A 372 -33.29 -10.77 1.78
C ILE A 372 -33.72 -9.73 2.81
N LEU A 373 -33.99 -8.51 2.34
CA LEU A 373 -34.35 -7.37 3.17
C LEU A 373 -35.87 -7.18 3.17
N SER A 374 -36.47 -7.25 4.37
CA SER A 374 -37.91 -7.02 4.63
C SER A 374 -38.22 -5.60 5.10
#